data_AF-A0A358XMM5-F1
#
_entry.id   AF-A0A358XMM5-F1
#
_cell.length_a   1.000
_cell.length_b   1.000
_cell.length_c   1.000
_cell.angle_alpha   90.00
_cell.angle_beta   90.00
_cell.angle_gamma   90.00
#
_symmetry.space_group_name_H-M   'P 1'
#
loop_
_entity.id
_entity.type
_entity.pdbx_description
1 polymer ?
#
loop_
_entity_poly.entity_id
_entity_poly.type
_entity_poly.pdbx_seq_one_letter_code
_entity_poly.pdbx_strand_id
1 'polypeptide(L)'
;ILCIAVTLCIFVISKGYFDEEGQIAEYYSLLIFSLTGAVLVNSYHNFSMLFLGIEIMSVALYILVGIRKRDKASNEAALKYFLMGAFSTGFLLFGIALLYGATGSFDLSEIKDYVVNNPQAISP
;
A
#
# COMPACT_ATOMS: atom_id res chain seq x y z
N ILE A 1 -12.56 9.54 -0.34
CA ILE A 1 -13.22 10.20 -1.50
C ILE A 1 -12.25 10.38 -2.66
N LEU A 2 -11.09 11.01 -2.43
CA LEU A 2 -10.07 11.23 -3.48
C LEU A 2 -9.65 9.93 -4.19
N CYS A 3 -9.29 8.87 -3.45
CA CYS A 3 -8.87 7.58 -4.04
C CYS A 3 -9.92 6.99 -4.98
N ILE A 4 -11.20 7.05 -4.60
CA ILE A 4 -12.32 6.54 -5.40
C ILE A 4 -12.47 7.37 -6.68
N ALA A 5 -12.40 8.70 -6.57
CA ALA A 5 -12.49 9.59 -7.73
C ALA A 5 -11.34 9.36 -8.72
N VAL A 6 -10.12 9.17 -8.21
CA VAL A 6 -8.94 8.84 -9.03
C VAL A 6 -9.11 7.48 -9.72
N THR A 7 -9.53 6.44 -8.99
CA THR A 7 -9.81 5.13 -9.60
C THR A 7 -10.88 5.26 -10.68
N LEU A 8 -11.96 6.00 -10.45
CA LEU A 8 -12.98 6.22 -11.46
C LEU A 8 -12.43 6.92 -12.71
N CYS A 9 -11.55 7.92 -12.55
CA CYS A 9 -10.85 8.55 -13.67
C CYS A 9 -9.98 7.53 -14.44
N ILE A 10 -9.25 6.66 -13.74
CA ILE A 10 -8.44 5.59 -14.36
C ILE A 10 -9.33 4.65 -15.17
N PHE A 11 -10.51 4.27 -14.66
CA PHE A 11 -11.47 3.44 -15.39
C PHE A 11 -11.94 4.10 -16.70
N VAL A 12 -12.20 5.42 -16.69
CA VAL A 12 -12.63 6.14 -17.90
C VAL A 12 -11.51 6.18 -18.94
N ILE A 13 -10.27 6.46 -18.51
CA ILE A 13 -9.11 6.54 -19.41
C ILE A 13 -8.74 5.16 -19.97
N SER A 14 -8.86 4.11 -19.16
CA SER A 14 -8.43 2.76 -19.52
C SER A 14 -9.30 2.09 -20.59
N LYS A 15 -10.55 2.56 -20.81
CA LYS A 15 -11.48 1.93 -21.77
C LYS A 15 -10.93 1.75 -23.19
N GLY A 16 -10.03 2.63 -23.65
CA GLY A 16 -9.42 2.54 -24.98
C GLY A 16 -8.03 1.89 -25.01
N TYR A 17 -7.53 1.38 -23.88
CA TYR A 17 -6.17 0.87 -23.77
C TYR A 17 -6.09 -0.66 -23.98
N PHE A 18 -7.18 -1.38 -23.76
CA PHE A 18 -7.24 -2.85 -23.83
C PHE A 18 -8.24 -3.32 -24.88
N ASP A 19 -7.89 -3.17 -26.17
CA ASP A 19 -8.74 -3.63 -27.28
C ASP A 19 -8.36 -5.03 -27.82
N GLU A 20 -7.16 -5.56 -27.52
CA GLU A 20 -6.68 -6.82 -28.13
C GLU A 20 -6.10 -7.87 -27.16
N GLU A 21 -5.74 -7.50 -25.93
CA GLU A 21 -5.16 -8.41 -24.93
C GLU A 21 -6.24 -8.83 -23.92
N GLY A 22 -6.68 -10.10 -23.97
CA GLY A 22 -7.80 -10.67 -23.21
C GLY A 22 -7.66 -10.74 -21.67
N GLN A 23 -7.04 -9.75 -21.03
CA GLN A 23 -6.76 -9.67 -19.59
C GLN A 23 -7.57 -8.55 -18.88
N ILE A 24 -8.61 -8.06 -19.53
CA ILE A 24 -9.45 -6.94 -19.06
C ILE A 24 -10.00 -7.19 -17.64
N ALA A 25 -10.43 -8.42 -17.35
CA ALA A 25 -10.95 -8.79 -16.04
C ALA A 25 -9.87 -8.80 -14.94
N GLU A 26 -8.66 -9.29 -15.25
CA GLU A 26 -7.52 -9.30 -14.32
C GLU A 26 -7.10 -7.86 -13.98
N TYR A 27 -7.04 -6.97 -14.97
CA TYR A 27 -6.70 -5.56 -14.77
C TYR A 27 -7.68 -4.85 -13.83
N TYR A 28 -8.98 -4.92 -14.11
CA TYR A 28 -9.99 -4.21 -13.29
C TYR A 28 -10.15 -4.81 -11.90
N SER A 29 -10.04 -6.13 -11.74
CA SER A 29 -10.07 -6.77 -10.42
C SER A 29 -8.89 -6.33 -9.55
N LEU A 30 -7.67 -6.29 -10.11
CA LEU A 30 -6.49 -5.80 -9.40
C LEU A 30 -6.58 -4.30 -9.07
N LEU A 31 -7.17 -3.47 -9.94
CA LEU A 31 -7.42 -2.07 -9.65
C LEU A 31 -8.36 -1.86 -8.46
N ILE A 32 -9.46 -2.61 -8.39
CA ILE A 32 -10.41 -2.54 -7.27
C ILE A 32 -9.77 -3.09 -5.98
N PHE A 33 -8.94 -4.14 -6.11
CA PHE A 33 -8.18 -4.68 -4.99
C PHE A 33 -7.17 -3.65 -4.44
N SER A 34 -6.48 -2.93 -5.33
CA SER A 34 -5.61 -1.82 -4.96
C SER A 34 -6.37 -0.67 -4.27
N LEU A 35 -7.56 -0.32 -4.78
CA LEU A 35 -8.44 0.68 -4.16
C LEU A 35 -8.84 0.28 -2.74
N THR A 36 -9.12 -1.00 -2.49
CA THR A 36 -9.44 -1.50 -1.15
C THR A 36 -8.31 -1.21 -0.17
N GLY A 37 -7.06 -1.51 -0.56
CA GLY A 37 -5.88 -1.17 0.24
C GLY A 37 -5.75 0.33 0.49
N ALA A 38 -5.95 1.16 -0.53
CA ALA A 38 -5.91 2.62 -0.40
C ALA A 38 -6.98 3.17 0.57
N VAL A 39 -8.18 2.60 0.59
CA VAL A 39 -9.24 2.98 1.54
C VAL A 39 -8.87 2.59 2.98
N LEU A 40 -8.24 1.43 3.18
CA LEU A 40 -7.73 1.00 4.49
C LEU A 40 -6.66 1.96 5.01
N VAL A 41 -5.69 2.33 4.15
CA VAL A 41 -4.64 3.30 4.50
C VAL A 41 -5.21 4.67 4.86
N ASN A 42 -6.33 5.10 4.27
CA ASN A 42 -6.95 6.37 4.62
C ASN A 42 -7.73 6.33 5.94
N SER A 43 -8.09 5.16 6.43
CA SER A 43 -9.02 4.97 7.55
C SER A 43 -8.37 4.27 8.75
N TYR A 44 -7.04 4.22 8.79
CA TYR A 44 -6.31 3.50 9.84
C TYR A 44 -6.38 4.22 11.19
N HIS A 45 -6.54 3.43 12.25
CA HIS A 45 -6.44 3.90 13.64
C HIS A 45 -5.26 3.28 14.40
N ASN A 46 -4.68 2.20 13.86
CA ASN A 46 -3.52 1.52 14.41
C ASN A 46 -2.50 1.20 13.31
N PHE A 47 -1.22 1.10 13.69
CA PHE A 47 -0.12 0.87 12.75
C PHE A 47 -0.21 -0.48 12.01
N SER A 48 -0.81 -1.50 12.62
CA SER A 48 -1.03 -2.80 11.96
C SER A 48 -2.01 -2.68 10.79
N MET A 49 -3.07 -1.87 10.93
CA MET A 49 -4.03 -1.61 9.84
C MET A 49 -3.39 -0.79 8.72
N LEU A 50 -2.55 0.19 9.06
CA LEU A 50 -1.77 0.96 8.09
C LEU A 50 -0.87 0.04 7.25
N PHE A 51 -0.10 -0.82 7.92
CA PHE A 51 0.78 -1.80 7.28
C PHE A 51 -0.01 -2.72 6.34
N LEU A 52 -1.12 -3.29 6.81
CA LEU A 52 -1.94 -4.20 6.02
C LEU A 52 -2.55 -3.50 4.79
N GLY A 53 -3.01 -2.26 4.94
CA GLY A 53 -3.55 -1.47 3.84
C GLY A 53 -2.49 -1.22 2.74
N ILE A 54 -1.27 -0.88 3.14
CA ILE A 54 -0.14 -0.70 2.22
C ILE A 54 0.18 -2.00 1.50
N GLU A 55 0.29 -3.14 2.21
CA GLU A 55 0.62 -4.41 1.58
C GLU A 55 -0.45 -4.91 0.60
N ILE A 56 -1.73 -4.77 0.93
CA ILE A 56 -2.84 -5.10 0.02
C ILE A 56 -2.75 -4.27 -1.26
N MET A 57 -2.54 -2.95 -1.13
CA MET A 57 -2.40 -2.05 -2.27
C MET A 57 -1.16 -2.39 -3.11
N SER A 58 -0.03 -2.65 -2.45
CA SER A 58 1.27 -2.92 -3.05
C SER A 58 1.27 -4.20 -3.87
N VAL A 59 0.76 -5.31 -3.33
CA VAL A 59 0.69 -6.60 -4.05
C VAL A 59 -0.12 -6.44 -5.34
N ALA A 60 -1.25 -5.74 -5.28
CA ALA A 60 -2.06 -5.45 -6.46
C ALA A 60 -1.28 -4.68 -7.53
N LEU A 61 -0.52 -3.66 -7.11
CA LEU A 61 0.28 -2.81 -7.99
C LEU A 61 1.46 -3.57 -8.61
N TYR A 62 2.14 -4.44 -7.86
CA TYR A 62 3.23 -5.26 -8.39
C TYR A 62 2.75 -6.14 -9.54
N ILE A 63 1.56 -6.73 -9.40
CA ILE A 63 0.95 -7.55 -10.45
C ILE A 63 0.51 -6.67 -11.64
N LEU A 64 -0.06 -5.49 -11.38
CA LEU A 64 -0.46 -4.55 -12.44
C LEU A 64 0.73 -4.06 -13.29
N VAL A 65 1.90 -3.83 -12.69
CA VAL A 65 3.12 -3.47 -13.44
C VAL A 65 3.58 -4.61 -14.36
N GLY A 66 3.36 -5.85 -13.95
CA GLY A 66 3.68 -7.07 -14.69
C GLY A 66 2.53 -7.63 -15.54
N ILE A 67 1.48 -6.84 -15.80
CA ILE A 67 0.25 -7.36 -16.44
C ILE A 67 0.54 -7.98 -17.82
N ARG A 68 1.50 -7.41 -18.57
CA ARG A 68 1.95 -7.96 -19.86
C ARG A 68 2.90 -9.14 -19.66
N LYS A 69 2.35 -10.29 -19.27
CA LYS A 69 3.08 -11.53 -18.93
C LYS A 69 4.12 -11.98 -19.99
N ARG A 70 3.89 -11.67 -21.27
CA ARG A 70 4.77 -12.03 -22.40
C ARG A 70 5.89 -11.02 -22.64
N ASP A 71 5.79 -9.82 -22.09
CA ASP A 71 6.80 -8.77 -22.20
C ASP A 71 7.83 -8.90 -21.08
N LYS A 72 9.08 -9.16 -21.46
CA LYS A 72 10.18 -9.29 -20.51
C LYS A 72 10.42 -7.98 -19.74
N ALA A 73 10.21 -6.82 -20.38
CA ALA A 73 10.39 -5.53 -19.73
C ALA A 73 9.35 -5.29 -18.63
N SER A 74 8.08 -5.66 -18.88
CA SER A 74 7.00 -5.60 -17.88
C SER A 74 7.29 -6.51 -16.69
N ASN A 75 7.76 -7.73 -16.94
CA ASN A 75 8.13 -8.68 -15.87
C ASN A 75 9.32 -8.17 -15.03
N GLU A 76 10.35 -7.62 -15.68
CA GLU A 76 11.51 -7.05 -14.98
C GLU A 76 11.11 -5.81 -14.16
N ALA A 77 10.24 -4.95 -14.69
CA ALA A 77 9.71 -3.79 -13.97
C ALA A 77 8.90 -4.20 -12.73
N ALA A 78 8.06 -5.23 -12.85
CA ALA A 78 7.29 -5.77 -11.72
C ALA A 78 8.21 -6.29 -10.61
N LEU A 79 9.24 -7.05 -10.98
CA LEU A 79 10.22 -7.57 -10.03
C LEU A 79 10.98 -6.43 -9.33
N LYS A 80 11.44 -5.42 -10.09
CA LYS A 80 12.11 -4.23 -9.52
C LYS A 80 11.21 -3.48 -8.56
N TYR A 81 9.93 -3.30 -8.92
CA TYR A 81 8.98 -2.60 -8.08
C TYR A 81 8.67 -3.38 -6.79
N PHE A 82 8.48 -4.70 -6.90
CA PHE A 82 8.31 -5.58 -5.76
C PHE A 82 9.52 -5.52 -4.80
N LEU A 83 10.75 -5.60 -5.32
CA LEU A 83 11.96 -5.58 -4.48
C LEU A 83 12.14 -4.25 -3.75
N MET A 84 11.93 -3.12 -4.45
CA MET A 84 11.97 -1.79 -3.82
C MET A 84 10.90 -1.63 -2.75
N GLY A 85 9.69 -2.12 -3.03
CA GLY A 85 8.58 -2.08 -2.09
C GLY A 85 8.82 -2.96 -0.86
N ALA A 86 9.23 -4.22 -1.04
CA ALA A 86 9.55 -5.15 0.05
C ALA A 86 10.63 -4.59 0.99
N PHE A 87 11.65 -3.93 0.43
CA PHE A 87 12.67 -3.27 1.23
C PHE A 87 12.09 -2.10 2.04
N SER A 88 11.29 -1.23 1.42
CA SER A 88 10.60 -0.12 2.10
C SER A 88 9.66 -0.61 3.22
N THR A 89 8.88 -1.65 2.94
CA THR A 89 8.02 -2.32 3.91
C THR A 89 8.82 -2.86 5.11
N GLY A 90 10.03 -3.39 4.87
CA GLY A 90 10.94 -3.80 5.93
C GLY A 90 11.31 -2.67 6.89
N PHE A 91 11.67 -1.48 6.36
CA PHE A 91 11.93 -0.30 7.21
C PHE A 91 10.69 0.16 7.95
N LEU A 92 9.52 0.15 7.31
CA LEU A 92 8.26 0.52 7.94
C LEU A 92 7.96 -0.39 9.14
N LEU A 93 8.03 -1.73 8.95
CA LEU A 93 7.83 -2.70 10.02
C LEU A 93 8.85 -2.54 11.14
N PHE A 94 10.11 -2.28 10.80
CA PHE A 94 11.14 -2.02 11.80
C PHE A 94 10.82 -0.77 12.63
N GLY A 95 10.39 0.31 12.00
CA GLY A 95 9.93 1.52 12.71
C GLY A 95 8.71 1.26 13.60
N ILE A 96 7.73 0.51 13.11
CA ILE A 96 6.55 0.10 13.90
C ILE A 96 6.98 -0.75 15.10
N ALA A 97 7.95 -1.65 14.94
CA ALA A 97 8.47 -2.48 16.03
C ALA A 97 9.18 -1.63 17.10
N LEU A 98 9.94 -0.60 16.71
CA LEU A 98 10.56 0.34 17.65
C LEU A 98 9.50 1.15 18.42
N LEU A 99 8.47 1.65 17.72
CA LEU A 99 7.36 2.37 18.35
C LEU A 99 6.61 1.48 19.35
N TYR A 100 6.32 0.24 18.97
CA TYR A 100 5.70 -0.74 19.85
C TYR A 100 6.62 -1.07 21.03
N GLY A 101 7.92 -1.21 20.81
CA GLY A 101 8.91 -1.46 21.87
C GLY A 101 8.97 -0.35 22.92
N ALA A 102 8.74 0.91 22.51
CA ALA A 102 8.71 2.05 23.43
C ALA A 102 7.35 2.25 24.11
N THR A 103 6.25 2.09 23.37
CA THR A 103 4.89 2.48 23.83
C THR A 103 4.04 1.29 24.30
N GLY A 104 4.36 0.07 23.88
CA GLY A 104 3.59 -1.14 24.15
C GLY A 104 2.27 -1.26 23.36
N SER A 105 2.01 -0.36 22.41
CA SER A 105 0.76 -0.32 21.67
C SER A 105 0.95 -0.12 20.16
N PHE A 106 -0.05 -0.53 19.39
CA PHE A 106 -0.17 -0.20 17.97
C PHE A 106 -1.22 0.89 17.72
N ASP A 107 -2.03 1.26 18.71
CA ASP A 107 -3.09 2.25 18.57
C ASP A 107 -2.53 3.67 18.59
N LEU A 108 -2.94 4.50 17.63
CA LEU A 108 -2.44 5.88 17.52
C LEU A 108 -2.84 6.74 18.73
N SER A 109 -3.98 6.46 19.35
CA SER A 109 -4.47 7.21 20.50
C SER A 109 -3.60 6.95 21.73
N GLU A 110 -3.29 5.67 21.99
CA GLU A 110 -2.43 5.27 23.10
C GLU A 110 -0.99 5.76 22.90
N ILE A 111 -0.47 5.68 21.67
CA ILE A 111 0.86 6.22 21.34
C ILE A 111 0.91 7.73 21.55
N LYS A 112 -0.12 8.46 21.11
CA LYS A 112 -0.22 9.91 21.35
C LYS A 112 -0.21 10.22 22.85
N ASP A 113 -1.01 9.51 23.63
CA ASP A 113 -1.10 9.74 25.08
C ASP A 113 0.22 9.41 25.78
N TYR A 114 0.91 8.34 25.37
CA TYR A 114 2.24 8.01 25.87
C TYR A 114 3.24 9.14 25.63
N VAL A 115 3.26 9.68 24.41
CA VAL A 115 4.17 10.76 24.00
C VAL A 115 3.93 12.05 24.78
N VAL A 116 2.67 12.42 24.99
CA VAL A 116 2.30 13.62 25.75
C VAL A 116 2.68 13.50 27.23
N ASN A 117 2.53 12.31 27.81
CA ASN A 117 2.80 12.08 29.23
C ASN A 117 4.28 11.84 29.56
N ASN A 118 5.12 11.49 28.59
CA ASN A 118 6.53 11.16 28.79
C ASN A 118 7.50 12.00 27.92
N PRO A 119 7.44 13.35 27.96
CA PRO A 119 8.27 14.20 27.09
C PRO A 119 9.79 14.05 27.35
N GLN A 120 10.19 13.64 28.56
CA GLN A 120 11.61 13.42 28.90
C GLN A 120 12.16 12.06 28.48
N ALA A 121 11.30 11.08 28.15
CA ALA A 121 11.74 9.79 27.63
C ALA A 121 12.06 9.85 26.12
N ILE A 122 11.78 10.99 25.47
CA ILE A 122 11.84 11.19 24.02
C ILE A 122 13.04 12.10 23.64
N SER A 123 13.80 12.61 24.61
CA SER A 123 15.05 13.33 24.33
C SER A 123 16.14 12.38 23.79
N PRO A 124 16.98 12.83 22.85
CA PRO A 124 18.06 12.03 22.27
C PRO A 124 19.12 11.59 23.30
#